data_AF-V4Q661-F1
#
_entry.id   AF-V4Q661-F1
#
_cell.length_a   1.000
_cell.length_b   1.000
_cell.length_c   1.000
_cell.angle_alpha   90.00
_cell.angle_beta   90.00
_cell.angle_gamma   90.00
#
_symmetry.space_group_name_H-M   'P 1'
#
loop_
_entity.id
_entity.type
_entity.pdbx_description
1 polymer ?
#
loop_
_entity_poly.entity_id
_entity_poly.type
_entity_poly.pdbx_seq_one_letter_code
_entity_poly.pdbx_strand_id
1 'polypeptide(L)' 'MATIDDIANLAGISAKTVSRVLNDDKAVKPITREGVLGAALKLEYRPNVQAGNWFWERQI' A
#
# COMPACT_ATOMS: atom_id res chain seq x y z
N MET A 1 -12.09 -6.80 6.76
CA MET A 1 -11.38 -6.65 5.47
C MET A 1 -10.82 -5.25 5.43
N ALA A 2 -9.50 -5.11 5.58
CA ALA A 2 -8.87 -3.80 5.46
C ALA A 2 -8.99 -3.30 4.02
N THR A 3 -9.12 -1.99 3.85
CA THR A 3 -9.21 -1.35 2.53
C THR A 3 -8.05 -0.37 2.36
N ILE A 4 -7.84 0.11 1.13
CA ILE A 4 -6.85 1.17 0.84
C ILE A 4 -7.10 2.42 1.68
N ASP A 5 -8.37 2.72 1.99
CA ASP A 5 -8.75 3.86 2.82
C ASP A 5 -8.30 3.69 4.28
N ASP A 6 -8.40 2.47 4.81
CA ASP A 6 -7.94 2.14 6.16
C ASP A 6 -6.41 2.31 6.28
N ILE A 7 -5.67 1.82 5.27
CA ILE A 7 -4.21 2.03 5.17
C ILE A 7 -3.88 3.53 5.06
N ALA A 8 -4.65 4.29 4.29
CA ALA A 8 -4.45 5.71 4.09
C ALA A 8 -4.61 6.49 5.40
N ASN A 9 -5.67 6.19 6.16
CA ASN A 9 -5.92 6.76 7.48
C ASN A 9 -4.80 6.40 8.47
N LEU A 10 -4.38 5.14 8.51
CA LEU A 10 -3.34 4.68 9.44
C LEU A 10 -1.95 5.24 9.11
N ALA A 11 -1.64 5.41 7.83
CA ALA A 11 -0.40 6.02 7.36
C ALA A 11 -0.44 7.57 7.34
N GLY A 12 -1.61 8.18 7.58
CA GLY A 12 -1.78 9.64 7.55
C GLY A 12 -1.60 10.27 6.17
N ILE A 13 -1.91 9.53 5.10
CA ILE A 13 -1.75 9.99 3.71
C ILE A 13 -3.01 9.74 2.90
N SER A 14 -3.09 10.29 1.68
CA SER A 14 -4.24 10.05 0.80
C SER A 14 -4.26 8.63 0.23
N ALA A 15 -5.47 8.07 0.04
CA ALA A 15 -5.68 6.80 -0.66
C ALA A 15 -5.06 6.76 -2.08
N LYS A 16 -4.99 7.93 -2.74
CA LYS A 16 -4.29 8.09 -4.03
C LYS A 16 -2.79 7.82 -3.90
N THR A 17 -2.16 8.28 -2.82
CA THR A 17 -0.75 8.02 -2.52
C THR A 17 -0.53 6.55 -2.19
N VAL A 18 -1.41 5.93 -1.39
CA VAL A 18 -1.37 4.48 -1.12
C VAL A 18 -1.47 3.69 -2.43
N SER A 19 -2.41 4.03 -3.31
CA SER A 19 -2.54 3.40 -4.62
C SER A 19 -1.27 3.52 -5.45
N ARG A 20 -0.63 4.70 -5.49
CA ARG A 20 0.67 4.89 -6.16
C ARG A 20 1.77 4.00 -5.57
N VAL A 21 1.84 3.87 -4.25
CA VAL A 21 2.79 2.97 -3.58
C VAL A 21 2.55 1.52 -3.98
N LEU A 22 1.30 1.06 -3.92
CA LEU A 22 0.93 -0.31 -4.26
C LEU A 22 1.20 -0.64 -5.73
N ASN A 23 1.15 0.36 -6.63
CA ASN A 23 1.49 0.24 -8.04
C ASN A 23 2.99 0.47 -8.34
N ASP A 24 3.85 0.57 -7.32
CA ASP A 24 5.28 0.86 -7.43
C ASP A 24 5.63 2.14 -8.24
N ASP A 25 4.82 3.18 -8.09
CA ASP A 25 5.09 4.45 -8.74
C ASP A 25 6.38 5.10 -8.20
N LYS A 26 7.35 5.31 -9.09
CA LYS A 26 8.68 5.86 -8.76
C LYS A 26 8.64 7.30 -8.23
N ALA A 27 7.54 8.03 -8.39
CA ALA A 27 7.39 9.38 -7.86
C ALA A 27 7.11 9.38 -6.34
N VAL A 28 6.82 8.23 -5.73
CA VAL A 28 6.63 8.16 -4.28
C VAL A 28 7.96 8.06 -3.56
N LYS A 29 8.14 8.89 -2.54
CA LYS A 29 9.34 8.87 -1.70
C LYS A 29 9.44 7.51 -0.99
N PRO A 30 10.66 6.95 -0.85
CA PRO A 30 10.88 5.67 -0.18
C PRO A 30 10.32 5.66 1.26
N ILE A 31 10.47 6.76 2.01
CA ILE A 31 9.92 6.89 3.36
C ILE A 31 8.38 6.72 3.42
N THR A 32 7.67 7.21 2.40
CA THR A 32 6.21 7.07 2.30
C THR A 32 5.83 5.65 1.91
N ARG A 33 6.60 5.03 1.01
CA ARG A 33 6.42 3.62 0.63
C ARG A 33 6.55 2.72 1.86
N GLU A 34 7.60 2.91 2.67
CA GLU A 34 7.82 2.12 3.88
C GLU A 34 6.69 2.28 4.91
N GLY A 35 6.21 3.50 5.13
CA GLY A 35 5.08 3.75 6.02
C GLY A 35 3.79 3.07 5.57
N VAL A 36 3.49 3.11 4.26
CA VAL A 36 2.33 2.44 3.68
C VAL A 36 2.44 0.91 3.77
N LEU A 37 3.61 0.35 3.48
CA LEU A 37 3.84 -1.09 3.59
C LEU A 37 3.69 -1.57 5.05
N GLY A 38 4.23 -0.82 6.01
CA GLY A 38 4.06 -1.12 7.43
C GLY A 38 2.59 -1.03 7.88
N ALA A 39 1.85 -0.04 7.39
CA ALA A 39 0.42 0.10 7.65
C ALA A 39 -0.40 -1.05 7.04
N ALA A 40 -0.12 -1.39 5.78
CA ALA A 40 -0.75 -2.52 5.09
C ALA A 40 -0.49 -3.85 5.82
N LEU A 41 0.73 -4.07 6.31
CA LEU A 41 1.10 -5.26 7.08
C LEU A 41 0.33 -5.34 8.42
N LYS A 42 0.26 -4.23 9.17
CA LYS A 42 -0.49 -4.15 10.43
C LYS A 42 -1.98 -4.43 10.27
N LEU A 43 -2.54 -4.03 9.14
CA LEU A 43 -3.96 -4.18 8.82
C LEU A 43 -4.28 -5.51 8.13
N GLU A 44 -3.26 -6.37 7.93
CA GLU A 44 -3.36 -7.61 7.16
C GLU A 44 -4.02 -7.36 5.79
N TYR A 45 -3.74 -6.21 5.19
CA TYR A 45 -4.34 -5.81 3.94
C TYR A 45 -3.86 -6.74 2.83
N ARG A 46 -4.81 -7.49 2.26
CA ARG A 46 -4.58 -8.31 1.07
C ARG A 46 -5.31 -7.67 -0.10
N PRO A 47 -4.60 -7.23 -1.14
CA PRO A 47 -5.26 -6.77 -2.36
C PRO A 47 -6.05 -7.93 -2.97
N ASN A 48 -7.30 -7.67 -3.34
CA ASN A 48 -8.14 -8.66 -4.01
C ASN A 48 -7.59 -8.90 -5.42
N VAL A 49 -6.99 -10.08 -5.62
CA VAL A 49 -6.22 -10.48 -6.80
C VAL A 49 -7.09 -10.60 -8.06
N GLN A 50 -7.30 -9.49 -8.76
CA GLN A 50 -7.81 -9.50 -10.14
C GLN A 50 -7.05 -8.56 -11.10
N ALA A 51 -5.98 -7.88 -10.68
CA ALA A 51 -5.30 -6.91 -11.55
C ALA A 51 -3.78 -7.06 -11.48
N GLY A 52 -3.15 -7.77 -12.43
CA GLY A 52 -1.73 -7.71 -12.83
C GLY A 52 -0.62 -7.38 -11.80
N ASN A 53 0.31 -8.32 -11.63
CA ASN A 53 1.69 -8.10 -11.15
C ASN A 53 1.87 -7.20 -9.91
N TRP A 54 1.45 -7.69 -8.73
CA TRP A 54 1.62 -6.97 -7.46
C TRP A 54 2.99 -7.25 -6.86
N PHE A 55 3.74 -6.18 -6.56
CA PHE A 55 5.06 -6.28 -5.92
C PHE A 55 5.01 -6.67 -4.43
N TRP A 56 3.83 -6.58 -3.79
CA TRP A 56 3.63 -6.84 -2.36
C TRP A 56 4.00 -8.27 -1.93
N GLU A 57 3.77 -9.26 -2.79
CA GLU A 57 4.03 -10.68 -2.49
C GLU A 57 5.53 -11.04 -2.53
N ARG A 58 6.40 -10.13 -2.99
CA ARG A 58 7.86 -10.32 -2.99
C ARG A 58 8.57 -9.68 -1.81
N GLN A 59 7.86 -8.92 -0.97
CA GLN A 59 8.41 -8.16 0.16
C GLN A 59 8.05 -8.72 1.55
N ILE A 60 7.31 -9.83 1.60
CA ILE A 60 6.98 -10.63 2.80
C ILE A 60 7.56 -12.02 2.63
#